data_AF-A0A8C9HG94-F1
#
_entry.id   AF-A0A8C9HG94-F1
#
_cell.length_a   1.000
_cell.length_b   1.000
_cell.length_c   1.000
_cell.angle_alpha   90.00
_cell.angle_beta   90.00
_cell.angle_gamma   90.00
#
_symmetry.space_group_name_H-M   'P 1'
#
loop_
_entity.id
_entity.type
_entity.pdbx_description
1 polymer ?
#
loop_
_entity_poly.entity_id
_entity_poly.type
_entity_poly.pdbx_seq_one_letter_code
_entity_poly.pdbx_strand_id
1 'polypeptide(L)'
;RVKKNYEEDKVFVNPNEGDKASLLQETRIFSSYPLNTQKCLNILTKIVYLLNSGNDSLTSQECTDIFFSITKLFQSNNEQLRRMVYLVIKNLPVNEKEIFIVISVGINSAI
;
A
#
# COMPACT_ATOMS: atom_id res chain seq x y z
N ARG A 1 -41.95 25.98 22.22
CA ARG A 1 -40.64 26.29 21.59
C ARG A 1 -39.57 25.53 22.36
N VAL A 2 -39.05 24.41 21.83
CA VAL A 2 -37.63 24.01 21.75
C VAL A 2 -37.62 22.78 20.83
N LYS A 3 -37.32 22.95 19.54
CA LYS A 3 -36.94 21.83 18.67
C LYS A 3 -35.42 21.74 18.76
N LYS A 4 -34.90 20.72 19.43
CA LYS A 4 -33.48 20.37 19.36
C LYS A 4 -33.25 19.74 17.99
N ASN A 5 -32.71 20.51 17.04
CA ASN A 5 -32.14 19.96 15.82
C ASN A 5 -30.75 19.47 16.20
N TYR A 6 -30.56 18.15 16.17
CA TYR A 6 -29.26 17.52 16.25
C TYR A 6 -28.52 17.88 14.96
N GLU A 7 -27.55 18.76 15.09
CA GLU A 7 -26.65 19.11 14.00
C GLU A 7 -25.77 17.91 13.66
N GLU A 8 -25.78 17.62 12.37
CA GLU A 8 -24.96 16.71 11.57
C GLU A 8 -23.58 16.35 12.16
N ASP A 9 -23.49 15.22 12.87
CA ASP A 9 -22.26 14.42 12.91
C ASP A 9 -22.12 13.73 11.55
N LYS A 10 -21.68 14.47 10.53
CA LYS A 10 -21.08 13.86 9.35
C LYS A 10 -19.77 13.22 9.82
N VAL A 11 -19.88 11.98 10.30
CA VAL A 11 -18.75 11.06 10.42
C VAL A 11 -18.02 11.15 9.09
N PHE A 12 -16.83 11.73 9.09
CA PHE A 12 -15.97 11.75 7.93
C PHE A 12 -15.50 10.31 7.74
N VAL A 13 -16.34 9.50 7.10
CA VAL A 13 -15.98 8.13 6.71
C VAL A 13 -14.88 8.33 5.69
N ASN A 14 -13.64 8.09 6.10
CA ASN A 14 -12.52 8.26 5.21
C ASN A 14 -12.73 7.24 4.07
N PRO A 15 -12.73 7.64 2.79
CA PRO A 15 -12.89 6.69 1.69
C PRO A 15 -11.83 5.57 1.66
N ASN A 16 -10.77 5.74 2.46
CA ASN A 16 -9.68 4.79 2.66
C ASN A 16 -9.80 3.94 3.93
N GLU A 17 -10.89 4.09 4.70
CA GLU A 17 -11.25 3.23 5.84
C GLU A 17 -11.82 1.91 5.30
N GLY A 18 -10.96 1.16 4.61
CA GLY A 18 -11.24 -0.18 4.14
C GLY A 18 -10.57 -1.19 5.06
N ASP A 19 -11.28 -2.27 5.38
CA ASP A 19 -10.72 -3.40 6.13
C ASP A 19 -9.34 -3.79 5.58
N LYS A 20 -8.35 -3.89 6.46
CA LYS A 20 -6.99 -4.33 6.15
C LYS A 20 -6.94 -5.58 5.24
N ALA A 21 -7.89 -6.51 5.43
CA ALA A 21 -8.06 -7.69 4.59
C ALA A 21 -8.44 -7.35 3.13
N SER A 22 -9.27 -6.34 2.92
CA SER A 22 -9.65 -5.84 1.58
C SER A 22 -8.44 -5.23 0.88
N LEU A 23 -7.66 -4.40 1.58
CA LEU A 23 -6.43 -3.81 1.06
C LEU A 23 -5.43 -4.87 0.60
N LEU A 24 -5.22 -5.92 1.42
CA LEU A 24 -4.34 -7.03 1.07
C LEU A 24 -4.84 -7.79 -0.17
N GLN A 25 -6.15 -7.96 -0.34
CA GLN A 25 -6.70 -8.53 -1.57
C GLN A 25 -6.50 -7.62 -2.79
N GLU A 26 -6.67 -6.31 -2.62
CA GLU A 26 -6.46 -5.32 -3.69
C GLU A 26 -5.01 -5.37 -4.24
N THR A 27 -4.00 -5.67 -3.40
CA THR A 27 -2.59 -5.78 -3.85
C THR A 27 -2.37 -6.84 -4.94
N ARG A 28 -3.28 -7.82 -5.10
CA ARG A 28 -3.22 -8.81 -6.18
C ARG A 28 -3.24 -8.17 -7.56
N ILE A 29 -3.83 -6.97 -7.70
CA ILE A 29 -3.85 -6.23 -8.96
C ILE A 29 -2.45 -5.84 -9.45
N PHE A 30 -1.46 -5.77 -8.56
CA PHE A 30 -0.07 -5.48 -8.93
C PHE A 30 0.55 -6.58 -9.79
N SER A 31 -0.02 -7.79 -9.75
CA SER A 31 0.38 -8.91 -10.61
C SER A 31 -0.47 -9.03 -11.89
N SER A 32 -1.46 -8.16 -12.09
CA SER A 32 -2.32 -8.20 -13.27
C SER A 32 -1.65 -7.56 -14.49
N TYR A 33 -1.87 -8.17 -15.66
CA TYR A 33 -1.44 -7.62 -16.95
C TYR A 33 -2.67 -7.45 -17.86
N PRO A 34 -2.92 -6.25 -18.44
CA PRO A 34 -2.11 -5.03 -18.36
C PRO A 34 -2.23 -4.32 -16.99
N LEU A 35 -1.11 -3.76 -16.53
CA LEU A 35 -1.02 -3.09 -15.22
C LEU A 35 -1.76 -1.75 -15.24
N ASN A 36 -2.76 -1.59 -14.36
CA ASN A 36 -3.49 -0.34 -14.23
C ASN A 36 -2.81 0.60 -13.21
N THR A 37 -2.03 1.55 -13.72
CA THR A 37 -1.23 2.46 -12.88
C THR A 37 -2.08 3.28 -11.90
N GLN A 38 -3.24 3.78 -12.32
CA GLN A 38 -4.11 4.60 -11.47
C GLN A 38 -4.65 3.80 -10.27
N LYS A 39 -5.12 2.57 -10.51
CA LYS A 39 -5.53 1.68 -9.43
C LYS A 39 -4.36 1.34 -8.51
N CYS A 40 -3.18 1.10 -9.08
CA CYS A 40 -1.99 0.80 -8.27
C CYS A 40 -1.62 1.96 -7.35
N LEU A 41 -1.63 3.20 -7.85
CA LEU A 41 -1.37 4.40 -7.06
C LEU A 41 -2.38 4.57 -5.91
N ASN A 42 -3.67 4.33 -6.17
CA ASN A 42 -4.69 4.41 -5.14
C ASN A 42 -4.43 3.38 -4.02
N ILE A 43 -4.10 2.14 -4.37
CA ILE A 43 -3.82 1.08 -3.39
C ILE A 43 -2.54 1.40 -2.58
N LEU A 44 -1.47 1.86 -3.25
CA LEU A 44 -0.24 2.28 -2.57
C LEU A 44 -0.51 3.41 -1.58
N THR A 45 -1.37 4.36 -1.92
CA THR A 45 -1.76 5.46 -1.04
C THR A 45 -2.51 4.95 0.20
N LYS A 46 -3.44 4.01 0.02
CA LYS A 46 -4.13 3.35 1.14
C LYS A 46 -3.15 2.58 2.04
N ILE A 47 -2.15 1.90 1.46
CA ILE A 47 -1.10 1.21 2.24
C ILE A 47 -0.31 2.21 3.08
N VAL A 48 0.14 3.32 2.50
CA VAL A 48 0.86 4.38 3.24
C VAL A 48 -0.01 4.95 4.35
N TYR A 49 -1.29 5.18 4.09
CA TYR A 49 -2.23 5.66 5.09
C TYR A 49 -2.35 4.67 6.25
N LEU A 50 -2.50 3.37 5.99
CA LEU A 50 -2.57 2.34 7.01
C LEU A 50 -1.28 2.27 7.85
N LEU A 51 -0.12 2.33 7.20
CA LEU A 51 1.19 2.39 7.86
C LEU A 51 1.35 3.61 8.78
N ASN A 52 0.80 4.76 8.38
CA ASN A 52 0.90 6.01 9.14
C ASN A 52 -0.21 6.18 10.20
N SER A 53 -1.37 5.54 10.02
CA SER A 53 -2.53 5.73 10.90
C SER A 53 -2.40 5.04 12.26
N GLY A 54 -1.43 4.13 12.43
CA GLY A 54 -1.06 3.55 13.74
C GLY A 54 -2.10 2.65 14.43
N ASN A 55 -3.36 2.65 13.98
CA ASN A 55 -4.45 1.91 14.60
C ASN A 55 -4.43 0.41 14.27
N ASP A 56 -3.96 0.04 13.07
CA ASP A 56 -3.90 -1.35 12.59
C ASP A 56 -2.47 -1.70 12.17
N SER A 57 -1.70 -2.23 13.13
CA SER A 57 -0.37 -2.74 12.86
C SER A 57 -0.43 -3.90 11.85
N LEU A 58 0.33 -3.79 10.76
CA LEU A 58 0.57 -4.93 9.88
C LEU A 58 1.41 -5.97 10.62
N THR A 59 1.04 -7.24 10.50
CA THR A 59 1.88 -8.34 10.96
C THR A 59 3.12 -8.45 10.05
N SER A 60 4.19 -9.08 10.54
CA SER A 60 5.39 -9.30 9.72
C SER A 60 5.06 -9.99 8.39
N GLN A 61 4.18 -11.00 8.40
CA GLN A 61 3.78 -11.72 7.18
C GLN A 61 3.10 -10.80 6.16
N GLU A 62 2.22 -9.91 6.62
CA GLU A 62 1.50 -8.99 5.73
C GLU A 62 2.44 -7.93 5.15
N CYS A 63 3.41 -7.45 5.93
CA CYS A 63 4.47 -6.56 5.44
C CYS A 63 5.27 -7.25 4.33
N THR A 64 5.66 -8.51 4.53
CA THR A 64 6.36 -9.33 3.54
C THR A 64 5.54 -9.51 2.25
N ASP A 65 4.26 -9.86 2.38
CA ASP A 65 3.36 -10.07 1.24
C ASP A 65 3.15 -8.78 0.43
N ILE A 66 2.97 -7.64 1.13
CA ILE A 66 2.88 -6.32 0.51
C ILE A 66 4.19 -5.98 -0.19
N PHE A 67 5.34 -6.21 0.45
CA PHE A 67 6.65 -5.96 -0.13
C PHE A 67 6.87 -6.76 -1.43
N PHE A 68 6.59 -8.06 -1.44
CA PHE A 68 6.67 -8.87 -2.65
C PHE A 68 5.68 -8.46 -3.75
N SER A 69 4.51 -7.94 -3.38
CA SER A 69 3.54 -7.45 -4.35
C SER A 69 3.98 -6.11 -4.96
N ILE A 70 4.57 -5.24 -4.16
CA ILE A 70 5.08 -3.92 -4.57
C ILE A 70 6.33 -4.06 -5.45
N THR A 71 7.21 -5.03 -5.19
CA THR A 71 8.42 -5.22 -6.01
C THR A 71 8.11 -5.57 -7.46
N LYS A 72 6.95 -6.20 -7.74
CA LYS A 72 6.48 -6.44 -9.10
C LYS A 72 6.19 -5.15 -9.88
N LEU A 73 5.82 -4.08 -9.17
CA LEU A 73 5.56 -2.76 -9.77
C LEU A 73 6.84 -2.08 -10.29
N PHE A 74 8.04 -2.52 -9.88
CA PHE A 74 9.31 -1.98 -10.39
C PHE A 74 9.51 -2.19 -11.89
N GLN A 75 8.82 -3.18 -12.47
CA GLN A 75 8.81 -3.45 -13.90
C GLN A 75 8.04 -2.38 -14.70
N SER A 76 7.24 -1.54 -14.03
CA SER A 76 6.51 -0.47 -14.71
C SER A 76 7.43 0.70 -15.11
N ASN A 77 7.23 1.24 -16.32
CA ASN A 77 7.92 2.45 -16.81
C ASN A 77 7.32 3.77 -16.28
N ASN A 78 6.30 3.70 -15.42
CA ASN A 78 5.64 4.90 -14.92
C ASN A 78 6.43 5.50 -13.74
N GLU A 79 6.94 6.73 -13.92
CA GLU A 79 7.78 7.40 -12.91
C GLU A 79 7.03 7.69 -11.60
N GLN A 80 5.77 8.12 -11.67
CA GLN A 80 4.96 8.40 -10.48
C GLN A 80 4.72 7.14 -9.65
N LEU A 81 4.47 6.01 -10.33
CA LEU A 81 4.31 4.71 -9.68
C LEU A 81 5.60 4.28 -8.97
N ARG A 82 6.76 4.45 -9.64
CA ARG A 82 8.07 4.19 -9.02
C ARG A 82 8.29 5.04 -7.77
N ARG A 83 8.02 6.35 -7.81
CA ARG A 83 8.14 7.25 -6.65
C ARG A 83 7.27 6.79 -5.47
N MET A 84 6.02 6.38 -5.74
CA MET A 84 5.13 5.85 -4.71
C MET A 84 5.63 4.52 -4.12
N VAL A 85 6.12 3.61 -4.96
CA VAL A 85 6.71 2.33 -4.52
C VAL A 85 7.87 2.57 -3.54
N TYR A 86 8.79 3.48 -3.86
CA TYR A 86 9.89 3.83 -2.95
C TYR A 86 9.40 4.40 -1.62
N LEU A 87 8.37 5.25 -1.66
CA LEU A 87 7.74 5.77 -0.45
C LEU A 87 7.18 4.65 0.42
N VAL A 88 6.47 3.68 -0.15
CA VAL A 88 5.89 2.57 0.62
C VAL A 88 6.99 1.69 1.21
N ILE A 89 8.03 1.34 0.44
CA ILE A 89 9.16 0.54 0.93
C ILE A 89 9.86 1.22 2.10
N LYS A 90 10.02 2.55 2.07
CA LYS A 90 10.64 3.31 3.16
C LYS A 90 9.79 3.34 4.44
N ASN A 91 8.47 3.21 4.31
CA ASN A 91 7.53 3.26 5.44
C ASN A 91 7.13 1.88 5.96
N LEU A 92 7.38 0.81 5.21
CA LEU A 92 7.13 -0.56 5.68
C LEU A 92 8.18 -0.96 6.73
N PRO A 93 7.78 -1.53 7.87
CA PRO A 93 8.70 -2.12 8.84
C PRO A 93 9.21 -3.48 8.34
N VAL A 94 9.86 -3.50 7.17
CA VAL A 94 10.44 -4.71 6.58
C VAL A 94 11.74 -5.05 7.30
N ASN A 95 11.95 -6.33 7.59
CA ASN A 95 13.19 -6.79 8.20
C ASN A 95 14.35 -6.61 7.19
N GLU A 96 15.53 -6.17 7.64
CA GLU A 96 16.68 -5.88 6.77
C GLU A 96 17.07 -7.07 5.88
N LYS A 97 16.81 -8.31 6.35
CA LYS A 97 17.01 -9.55 5.60
C LYS A 97 16.15 -9.65 4.33
N GLU A 98 14.91 -9.21 4.36
CA GLU A 98 14.00 -9.32 3.20
C GLU A 98 14.34 -8.27 2.14
N ILE A 99 14.72 -7.07 2.59
CA ILE A 99 15.27 -6.02 1.74
C ILE A 99 16.54 -6.54 1.04
N PHE A 100 17.45 -7.18 1.78
CA PHE A 100 18.66 -7.78 1.22
C PHE A 100 18.36 -8.87 0.19
N ILE A 101 17.42 -9.79 0.46
CA ILE A 101 17.05 -10.86 -0.49
C ILE A 101 16.55 -10.27 -1.81
N VAL A 102 15.69 -9.24 -1.78
CA VAL A 102 15.19 -8.62 -3.01
C VAL A 102 16.28 -7.87 -3.77
N ILE A 103 17.21 -7.22 -3.07
CA ILE A 103 18.38 -6.58 -3.70
C ILE A 103 19.29 -7.64 -4.33
N SER A 104 19.61 -8.72 -3.61
CA SER A 104 20.53 -9.76 -4.07
C SER A 104 19.96 -10.64 -5.19
N VAL A 105 18.66 -10.95 -5.14
CA VAL A 105 17.97 -11.77 -6.15
C VAL A 105 17.50 -10.92 -7.33
N GLY A 106 17.06 -9.67 -7.08
CA GLY A 106 16.44 -8.81 -8.09
C GLY A 106 17.42 -7.96 -8.91
N ILE A 107 18.60 -7.61 -8.38
CA ILE A 107 19.52 -6.68 -9.07
C ILE A 107 20.55 -7.40 -9.94
N ASN A 108 20.93 -8.65 -9.64
CA ASN A 108 21.86 -9.43 -10.49
C ASN A 108 21.25 -9.91 -11.82
N SER A 109 19.96 -9.68 -12.08
CA SER A 109 19.34 -9.88 -13.40
C SER A 109 19.11 -8.58 -14.17
N ALA A 110 19.51 -7.43 -13.62
CA ALA A 110 19.31 -6.11 -14.22
C ALA A 110 20.60 -5.30 -14.41
N ILE A 111 21.77 -5.92 -14.21
CA ILE A 111 23.10 -5.39 -14.57
C ILE A 111 23.75 -6.40 -15.52
#